data_AF-A0A0G1M790-F1
#
_entry.id   AF-A0A0G1M790-F1
#
_cell.length_a   1.000
_cell.length_b   1.000
_cell.length_c   1.000
_cell.angle_alpha   90.00
_cell.angle_beta   90.00
_cell.angle_gamma   90.00
#
_symmetry.space_group_name_H-M   'P 1'
#
loop_
_entity.id
_entity.type
_entity.pdbx_description
1 polymer ?
#
loop_
_entity_poly.entity_id
_entity_poly.type
_entity_poly.pdbx_seq_one_letter_code
_entity_poly.pdbx_strand_id
1 'polypeptide(L)'
;MSPCEVEIRSPGSEKWIKFGRLNPGRKPVSFPNIREDQVREIILFECSNDGSETRIFRSGLEIEWESEESRRIVPDLELLQLVKTLKRGESYEMNITTDRGTRAVIRFTHVQPRLCYI
;
A
#
# COMPACT_ATOMS: atom_id res chain seq x y z
N MET A 1 -4.63 -17.33 7.51
CA MET A 1 -4.82 -15.86 7.52
C MET A 1 -4.42 -15.31 6.16
N SER A 2 -5.10 -14.28 5.67
CA SER A 2 -4.95 -13.77 4.30
C SER A 2 -3.95 -12.63 4.23
N PRO A 3 -2.91 -12.70 3.37
CA PRO A 3 -1.99 -11.58 3.16
C PRO A 3 -2.57 -10.52 2.24
N CYS A 4 -1.97 -9.34 2.23
CA CYS A 4 -2.09 -8.38 1.14
C CYS A 4 -0.96 -8.59 0.14
N GLU A 5 -1.29 -8.71 -1.15
CA GLU A 5 -0.32 -8.62 -2.24
C GLU A 5 -0.35 -7.24 -2.87
N VAL A 6 0.82 -6.77 -3.27
CA VAL A 6 1.00 -5.46 -3.89
C VAL A 6 1.72 -5.65 -5.22
N GLU A 7 1.13 -5.12 -6.27
CA GLU A 7 1.65 -5.18 -7.62
C GLU A 7 1.70 -3.78 -8.22
N ILE A 8 2.66 -3.55 -9.11
CA ILE A 8 2.80 -2.29 -9.83
C ILE A 8 2.80 -2.54 -11.33
N ARG A 9 2.29 -1.55 -12.07
CA ARG A 9 2.27 -1.56 -13.53
C ARG A 9 2.61 -0.17 -14.04
N SER A 10 3.58 -0.10 -14.95
CA SER A 10 3.92 1.14 -15.64
C SER A 10 2.78 1.61 -16.55
N PRO A 11 2.62 2.93 -16.78
CA PRO A 11 1.63 3.46 -17.71
C PRO A 11 1.83 2.86 -19.10
N GLY A 12 0.75 2.37 -19.71
CA GLY A 12 0.79 1.73 -21.03
C GLY A 12 1.35 0.30 -21.05
N SER A 13 1.79 -0.25 -19.92
CA SER A 13 2.12 -1.68 -19.80
C SER A 13 0.86 -2.48 -19.46
N GLU A 14 0.74 -3.69 -20.00
CA GLU A 14 -0.25 -4.68 -19.56
C GLU A 14 0.28 -5.58 -18.44
N LYS A 15 1.60 -5.56 -18.21
CA LYS A 15 2.27 -6.46 -17.27
C LYS A 15 2.27 -5.91 -15.86
N TRP A 16 1.68 -6.66 -14.94
CA TRP A 16 1.81 -6.46 -13.50
C TRP A 16 3.10 -7.07 -12.98
N ILE A 17 3.82 -6.33 -12.15
CA ILE A 17 5.03 -6.77 -11.48
C ILE A 17 4.74 -6.84 -9.99
N LYS A 18 5.05 -7.98 -9.38
CA LYS A 18 4.93 -8.14 -7.93
C LYS A 18 5.92 -7.21 -7.23
N PHE A 19 5.38 -6.26 -6.49
CA PHE A 19 6.17 -5.29 -5.73
C PHE A 19 6.43 -5.78 -4.31
N GLY A 20 5.41 -6.38 -3.69
CA GLY A 20 5.53 -6.82 -2.30
C GLY A 20 4.38 -7.71 -1.85
N ARG A 21 4.54 -8.22 -0.62
CA ARG A 21 3.52 -8.98 0.09
C ARG A 21 3.61 -8.64 1.57
N LEU A 22 2.47 -8.23 2.13
CA LEU A 22 2.33 -7.93 3.55
C LEU A 22 1.53 -9.05 4.22
N ASN A 23 2.17 -9.72 5.18
CA ASN A 23 1.51 -10.77 5.95
C ASN A 23 0.78 -10.16 7.17
N PRO A 24 -0.32 -10.77 7.64
CA PRO A 24 -1.02 -10.38 8.87
C PRO A 24 -0.06 -10.24 10.06
N GLY A 25 -0.25 -9.20 10.88
CA GLY A 25 0.57 -8.96 12.07
C GLY A 25 1.96 -8.38 11.80
N ARG A 26 2.33 -8.16 10.53
CA ARG A 26 3.53 -7.39 10.19
C ARG A 26 3.25 -5.90 10.31
N LYS A 27 4.32 -5.14 10.56
CA LYS A 27 4.26 -3.67 10.59
C LYS A 27 3.68 -3.14 9.26
N PRO A 28 2.87 -2.07 9.30
CA PRO A 28 2.41 -1.40 8.10
C PRO A 28 3.57 -0.98 7.19
N VAL A 29 3.27 -0.86 5.90
CA VAL A 29 4.24 -0.39 4.90
C VAL A 29 3.70 0.89 4.29
N SER A 30 4.62 1.81 4.01
CA SER A 30 4.31 3.11 3.44
C SER A 30 5.20 3.40 2.23
N PHE A 31 4.70 4.27 1.34
CA PHE A 31 5.49 4.82 0.23
C PHE A 31 5.01 6.23 -0.12
N PRO A 32 5.89 7.09 -0.65
CA PRO A 32 5.53 8.44 -1.05
C PRO A 32 4.77 8.44 -2.37
N ASN A 33 3.83 9.37 -2.48
CA ASN A 33 3.03 9.64 -3.67
C ASN A 33 2.94 11.15 -3.89
N ILE A 34 3.13 11.60 -5.12
CA ILE A 34 2.83 12.96 -5.55
C ILE A 34 1.47 12.92 -6.23
N ARG A 35 0.49 13.63 -5.65
CA ARG A 35 -0.84 13.78 -6.22
C ARG A 35 -0.80 14.63 -7.49
N GLU A 36 -1.90 14.59 -8.24
CA GLU A 36 -2.03 15.36 -9.49
C GLU A 36 -1.88 16.88 -9.26
N ASP A 37 -2.30 17.37 -8.10
CA ASP A 37 -2.16 18.76 -7.64
C ASP A 37 -0.74 19.10 -7.11
N GLN A 38 0.25 18.22 -7.34
CA GLN A 38 1.63 18.35 -6.89
C GLN A 38 1.82 18.34 -5.36
N VAL A 39 0.80 17.94 -4.60
CA VAL A 39 0.92 17.74 -3.15
C VAL A 39 1.51 16.36 -2.90
N ARG A 40 2.60 16.30 -2.13
CA ARG A 40 3.19 15.05 -1.66
C ARG A 40 2.34 14.48 -0.53
N GLU A 41 2.05 13.19 -0.60
CA GLU A 41 1.32 12.44 0.41
C GLU A 41 1.97 11.07 0.62
N ILE A 42 1.66 10.45 1.75
CA ILE A 42 2.10 9.10 2.08
C ILE A 42 0.93 8.16 1.99
N ILE A 43 1.11 7.12 1.18
CA ILE A 43 0.19 6.00 1.17
C ILE A 43 0.72 4.98 2.16
N LEU A 44 -0.11 4.64 3.16
CA LEU A 44 0.16 3.59 4.12
C LEU A 44 -0.84 2.46 3.91
N PHE A 45 -0.37 1.23 3.99
CA PHE A 45 -1.26 0.08 3.99
C PHE A 45 -0.85 -0.92 5.06
N GLU A 46 -1.87 -1.52 5.67
CA GLU A 46 -1.73 -2.52 6.71
C GLU A 46 -2.63 -3.72 6.44
N CYS A 47 -2.21 -4.88 6.93
CA CYS A 47 -3.05 -6.07 6.97
C CYS A 47 -3.37 -6.35 8.44
N SER A 48 -4.66 -6.51 8.75
CA SER A 48 -5.10 -6.74 10.13
C SER A 48 -4.44 -7.98 10.73
N ASN A 49 -4.24 -8.01 12.05
CA ASN A 49 -3.53 -9.10 12.73
C ASN A 49 -4.18 -10.47 12.51
N ASP A 50 -5.50 -10.50 12.41
CA ASP A 50 -6.30 -11.70 12.12
C ASP A 50 -6.37 -12.04 10.61
N GLY A 51 -5.84 -11.18 9.73
CA GLY A 51 -5.95 -11.30 8.28
C GLY A 51 -7.39 -11.38 7.80
N SER A 52 -8.29 -10.62 8.44
CA SER A 52 -9.67 -10.42 7.99
C SER A 52 -9.77 -9.34 6.92
N GLU A 53 -8.88 -8.34 6.96
CA GLU A 53 -8.90 -7.22 6.03
C GLU A 53 -7.53 -6.59 5.77
N THR A 54 -7.49 -5.76 4.75
CA THR A 54 -6.39 -4.83 4.45
C THR A 54 -6.94 -3.43 4.39
N ARG A 55 -6.27 -2.48 5.05
CA ARG A 55 -6.66 -1.07 5.03
C ARG A 55 -5.58 -0.26 4.34
N ILE A 56 -6.02 0.66 3.51
CA ILE A 56 -5.18 1.58 2.75
C ILE A 56 -5.56 2.98 3.20
N PHE A 57 -4.56 3.74 3.60
CA PHE A 57 -4.67 5.09 4.12
C PHE A 57 -3.80 6.04 3.30
N ARG A 58 -4.14 7.32 3.39
CA ARG A 58 -3.30 8.42 2.93
C ARG A 58 -3.07 9.41 4.06
N SER A 59 -1.90 10.04 4.11
CA SER A 59 -1.62 11.18 5.00
C SER A 59 -0.93 12.28 4.20
N GLY A 60 -1.37 13.53 4.37
CA GLY A 60 -0.78 14.71 3.72
C GLY A 60 0.44 15.27 4.44
N LEU A 61 0.86 14.66 5.55
CA LEU A 61 2.00 15.09 6.34
C LEU A 61 2.96 13.92 6.55
N GLU A 62 4.23 14.19 6.28
CA GLU A 62 5.31 13.24 6.49
C GLU A 62 6.06 13.60 7.76
N ILE A 63 6.21 12.60 8.63
CA ILE A 63 7.31 12.59 9.57
C ILE A 63 8.36 11.68 8.94
N GLU A 64 9.29 12.28 8.19
CA GLU A 64 10.47 11.55 7.74
C GLU A 64 11.32 11.26 8.99
N TRP A 65 11.29 10.00 9.44
CA TRP A 65 12.14 9.55 10.52
C TRP A 65 13.28 8.72 9.93
N GLU A 66 14.45 9.34 9.86
CA GLU A 66 15.68 8.68 9.46
C GLU A 66 16.40 8.18 10.71
N SER A 67 16.56 6.86 10.79
CA SER A 67 17.47 6.22 11.75
C SER A 67 18.69 5.70 10.99
N GLU A 68 19.84 5.56 11.66
CA GLU A 68 21.09 5.07 11.04
C GLU A 68 20.93 3.74 10.29
N GLU A 69 19.91 2.94 10.61
CA GLU A 69 19.66 1.63 10.02
C GLU A 69 18.44 1.57 9.08
N SER A 70 17.58 2.59 9.05
CA SER A 70 16.42 2.62 8.14
C SER A 70 15.81 4.01 7.95
N ARG A 71 15.56 4.39 6.69
CA ARG A 71 14.65 5.48 6.34
C ARG A 71 13.23 4.93 6.39
N ARG A 72 12.45 5.33 7.40
CA ARG A 72 11.03 5.00 7.48
C ARG A 72 10.23 6.27 7.33
N ILE A 73 9.34 6.24 6.35
CA ILE A 73 8.31 7.26 6.21
C ILE A 73 7.20 6.89 7.18
N VAL A 74 7.08 7.64 8.26
CA VAL A 74 6.00 7.46 9.23
C VAL A 74 4.93 8.51 8.91
N PRO A 75 3.72 8.10 8.49
CA PRO A 75 2.65 9.07 8.33
C PRO A 75 2.23 9.59 9.70
N ASP A 76 1.82 10.85 9.74
CA ASP A 76 1.12 11.38 10.92
C ASP A 76 -0.18 10.57 11.14
N LEU A 77 -0.24 9.85 12.26
CA LEU A 77 -1.34 8.95 12.61
C LEU A 77 -2.64 9.71 12.89
N GLU A 78 -2.56 10.98 13.31
CA GLU A 78 -3.75 11.81 13.57
C GLU A 78 -4.40 12.33 12.28
N LEU A 79 -3.65 12.30 11.18
CA LEU A 79 -4.09 12.80 9.87
C LEU A 79 -4.25 11.67 8.83
N LEU A 80 -4.23 10.41 9.28
CA LEU A 80 -4.53 9.27 8.42
C LEU A 80 -5.98 9.30 7.96
N GLN A 81 -6.16 9.41 6.65
CA GLN A 81 -7.45 9.26 6.01
C GLN A 81 -7.57 7.86 5.41
N LEU A 82 -8.57 7.10 5.83
CA LEU A 82 -8.88 5.81 5.21
C LEU A 82 -9.32 6.02 3.76
N VAL A 83 -8.58 5.42 2.83
CA VAL A 83 -8.89 5.42 1.40
C VAL A 83 -9.79 4.23 1.07
N LYS A 84 -9.41 3.03 1.53
CA LYS A 84 -10.14 1.80 1.23
C LYS A 84 -9.86 0.71 2.26
N THR A 85 -10.90 -0.06 2.57
CA THR A 85 -10.79 -1.36 3.24
C THR A 85 -11.07 -2.47 2.23
N LEU A 86 -10.23 -3.50 2.21
CA LEU A 86 -10.34 -4.68 1.36
C LEU A 86 -10.60 -5.91 2.20
N LYS A 87 -11.65 -6.64 1.81
CA LYS A 87 -11.97 -7.99 2.27
C LYS A 87 -11.37 -9.04 1.34
N ARG A 88 -11.51 -10.31 1.72
CA ARG A 88 -10.85 -11.43 1.00
C ARG A 88 -11.33 -11.51 -0.44
N GLY A 89 -10.38 -11.57 -1.35
CA GLY A 89 -10.61 -11.57 -2.80
C GLY A 89 -10.78 -10.17 -3.40
N GLU A 90 -10.89 -9.11 -2.59
CA GLU A 90 -11.02 -7.75 -3.10
C GLU A 90 -9.66 -7.16 -3.48
N SER A 91 -9.70 -6.34 -4.53
CA SER A 91 -8.57 -5.57 -5.00
C SER A 91 -8.92 -4.09 -5.11
N TYR A 92 -7.92 -3.23 -4.93
CA TYR A 92 -8.04 -1.80 -5.18
C TYR A 92 -6.83 -1.31 -5.95
N GLU A 93 -7.09 -0.52 -6.98
CA GLU A 93 -6.07 0.08 -7.83
C GLU A 93 -6.06 1.59 -7.63
N MET A 94 -4.87 2.18 -7.63
CA MET A 94 -4.71 3.64 -7.62
C MET A 94 -3.53 4.06 -8.49
N ASN A 95 -3.63 5.26 -9.06
CA ASN A 95 -2.51 5.89 -9.73
C ASN A 95 -1.56 6.48 -8.69
N ILE A 96 -0.26 6.28 -8.91
CA ILE A 96 0.79 6.84 -8.08
C ILE A 96 1.81 7.58 -8.94
N THR A 97 2.37 8.66 -8.40
CA THR A 97 3.53 9.34 -8.96
C THR A 97 4.62 9.33 -7.91
N THR A 98 5.76 8.72 -8.20
CA THR A 98 6.91 8.71 -7.27
C THR A 98 7.54 10.09 -7.18
N ASP A 99 8.37 10.32 -6.15
CA ASP A 99 9.17 11.55 -5.99
C ASP A 99 10.08 11.86 -7.21
N ARG A 100 10.35 10.87 -8.07
CA ARG A 100 11.12 11.03 -9.32
C ARG A 100 10.24 11.37 -10.54
N GLY A 101 8.96 11.68 -10.34
CA GLY A 101 8.00 11.96 -11.41
C GLY A 101 7.56 10.72 -12.21
N THR A 102 7.97 9.51 -11.82
CA THR A 102 7.54 8.29 -12.49
C THR A 102 6.11 7.97 -12.08
N ARG A 103 5.21 7.92 -13.05
CA ARG A 103 3.81 7.49 -12.88
C ARG A 103 3.71 5.97 -12.95
N ALA A 104 2.83 5.37 -12.17
CA ALA A 104 2.49 3.95 -12.20
C ALA A 104 1.06 3.72 -11.67
N VAL A 105 0.52 2.53 -11.92
CA VAL A 105 -0.67 2.03 -11.23
C VAL A 105 -0.22 1.01 -10.21
N ILE A 106 -0.63 1.18 -8.96
CA ILE A 106 -0.42 0.19 -7.90
C ILE A 106 -1.74 -0.53 -7.63
N ARG A 107 -1.67 -1.85 -7.46
CA ARG A 107 -2.80 -2.70 -7.08
C ARG A 107 -2.50 -3.35 -5.74
N PHE A 108 -3.46 -3.22 -4.84
CA PHE A 108 -3.52 -3.95 -3.58
C PHE A 108 -4.55 -5.06 -3.72
N THR A 109 -4.24 -6.26 -3.23
CA THR A 109 -5.18 -7.38 -3.23
C THR A 109 -5.14 -8.08 -1.88
N HIS A 110 -6.27 -8.13 -1.18
CA HIS A 110 -6.36 -8.96 0.02
C HIS A 110 -6.64 -10.40 -0.40
N VAL A 111 -5.61 -11.23 -0.38
CA VAL A 111 -5.61 -12.55 -1.02
C VAL A 111 -6.62 -13.46 -0.33
N GLN A 112 -7.54 -14.04 -1.10
CA GLN A 112 -8.37 -15.13 -0.60
C GLN A 112 -7.49 -16.37 -0.40
N PRO A 113 -7.53 -17.04 0.77
CA PRO A 113 -6.80 -18.29 0.93
C PRO A 113 -7.37 -19.29 -0.06
N ARG A 114 -6.51 -19.94 -0.85
CA ARG A 114 -6.96 -21.09 -1.63
C ARG A 114 -7.37 -22.17 -0.62
N LEU A 115 -8.65 -22.51 -0.60
CA LEU A 115 -9.11 -23.73 0.06
C LEU A 115 -8.50 -24.89 -0.72
N CYS A 116 -7.46 -25.50 -0.18
CA CYS A 116 -7.03 -26.81 -0.62
C CYS A 116 -8.12 -27.79 -0.18
N TYR A 117 -8.96 -28.22 -1.10
CA TYR A 117 -9.77 -29.42 -0.90
C TYR A 117 -8.78 -30.60 -0.89
N ILE A 118 -8.69 -31.28 0.24
CA ILE A 118 -7.96 -32.55 0.41
C ILE A 118 -8.96 -33.68 0.22
#